data_AF-A0A397TW94-F1
#
_entry.id   AF-A0A397TW94-F1
#
_cell.length_a   1.000
_cell.length_b   1.000
_cell.length_c   1.000
_cell.angle_alpha   90.00
_cell.angle_beta   90.00
_cell.angle_gamma   90.00
#
_symmetry.space_group_name_H-M   'P 1'
#
loop_
_entity.id
_entity.type
_entity.pdbx_description
1 polymer ?
#
loop_
_entity_poly.entity_id
_entity_poly.type
_entity_poly.pdbx_seq_one_letter_code
_entity_poly.pdbx_strand_id
1 'polypeptide(L)'
;MAQYWSPKKGLTGMYTDLFDVSDEEICKILEIMTDKANLPVLIHCQYGKDRTGVIIAIILSICGVDDETIVQEYTSSQEGLASIYSSIVDDMKRLGFTEEFATVSPDVMRNTLIYVKEKYGSIQDYLIGIGFDLDKQKLIRKNFLI
;
A
#
# COMPACT_ATOMS: atom_id res chain seq x y z
N MET A 1 -6.28 20.70 -1.30
CA MET A 1 -5.82 19.71 -0.30
C MET A 1 -6.96 18.90 0.35
N ALA A 2 -8.22 19.36 0.37
CA ALA A 2 -9.34 18.65 1.01
C ALA A 2 -10.47 18.20 0.03
N GLN A 3 -10.17 18.03 -1.26
CA GLN A 3 -11.22 17.77 -2.28
C GLN A 3 -11.36 16.30 -2.70
N TYR A 4 -10.44 15.42 -2.29
CA TYR A 4 -10.43 14.00 -2.71
C TYR A 4 -10.86 13.02 -1.62
N TRP A 5 -11.02 13.47 -0.37
CA TRP A 5 -11.38 12.61 0.76
C TRP A 5 -12.90 12.60 0.97
N SER A 6 -13.54 11.44 0.79
CA SER A 6 -14.94 11.23 1.17
C SER A 6 -15.03 10.07 2.18
N PRO A 7 -15.39 10.33 3.44
CA PRO A 7 -15.65 9.30 4.44
C PRO A 7 -16.66 8.22 4.00
N LYS A 8 -17.43 8.48 2.93
CA LYS A 8 -18.43 7.56 2.40
C LYS A 8 -17.87 6.30 1.75
N LYS A 9 -16.60 6.28 1.34
CA LYS A 9 -16.01 5.08 0.70
C LYS A 9 -15.43 4.06 1.71
N GLY A 10 -15.43 4.37 3.01
CA GLY A 10 -14.90 3.47 4.05
C GLY A 10 -13.39 3.24 3.96
N LEU A 11 -12.87 2.25 4.70
CA LEU A 11 -11.44 1.95 4.75
C LEU A 11 -10.91 1.44 3.40
N THR A 12 -11.67 0.57 2.71
CA THR A 12 -11.32 0.13 1.34
C THR A 12 -11.22 1.29 0.37
N GLY A 13 -12.15 2.25 0.46
CA GLY A 13 -12.11 3.47 -0.33
C GLY A 13 -10.82 4.26 -0.19
N MET A 14 -10.33 4.40 1.03
CA MET A 14 -9.06 5.06 1.32
C MET A 14 -7.88 4.36 0.63
N TYR A 15 -7.89 3.03 0.53
CA TYR A 15 -6.84 2.28 -0.15
C TYR A 15 -6.92 2.45 -1.66
N THR A 16 -8.12 2.38 -2.24
CA THR A 16 -8.31 2.62 -3.68
C THR A 16 -7.95 4.06 -4.07
N ASP A 17 -8.22 5.03 -3.19
CA ASP A 17 -7.87 6.43 -3.44
C ASP A 17 -6.33 6.61 -3.51
N LEU A 18 -5.53 5.81 -2.78
CA LEU A 18 -4.07 5.87 -2.90
C LEU A 18 -3.59 5.60 -4.34
N PHE A 19 -4.22 4.65 -5.04
CA PHE A 19 -3.94 4.36 -6.46
C PHE A 19 -4.54 5.40 -7.42
N ASP A 20 -5.56 6.14 -7.00
CA ASP A 20 -6.24 7.10 -7.86
C ASP A 20 -5.62 8.50 -7.82
N VAL A 21 -4.95 8.86 -6.71
CA VAL A 21 -4.49 10.24 -6.49
C VAL A 21 -3.04 10.38 -6.07
N SER A 22 -2.29 9.29 -5.88
CA SER A 22 -0.90 9.33 -5.36
C SER A 22 0.15 8.85 -6.37
N ASP A 23 -0.14 8.97 -7.66
CA ASP A 23 0.72 8.47 -8.75
C ASP A 23 2.16 8.98 -8.64
N GLU A 24 2.34 10.28 -8.41
CA GLU A 24 3.67 10.89 -8.27
C GLU A 24 4.42 10.37 -7.04
N GLU A 25 3.74 10.25 -5.90
CA GLU A 25 4.32 9.76 -4.65
C GLU A 25 4.73 8.30 -4.76
N ILE A 26 3.88 7.46 -5.35
CA ILE A 26 4.16 6.04 -5.59
C ILE A 26 5.39 5.92 -6.49
N CYS A 27 5.43 6.64 -7.62
CA CYS A 27 6.59 6.66 -8.50
C CYS A 27 7.88 7.07 -7.76
N LYS A 28 7.87 8.19 -7.04
CA LYS A 28 9.05 8.71 -6.33
C LYS A 28 9.57 7.71 -5.28
N ILE A 29 8.68 7.07 -4.53
CA ILE A 29 9.05 6.05 -3.54
C ILE A 29 9.74 4.87 -4.24
N LEU A 30 9.15 4.35 -5.31
CA LEU A 30 9.71 3.23 -6.07
C LEU A 30 11.05 3.59 -6.70
N GLU A 31 11.20 4.79 -7.25
CA GLU A 31 12.44 5.27 -7.88
C GLU A 31 13.63 5.25 -6.92
N ILE A 32 13.45 5.61 -5.65
CA ILE A 32 14.51 5.53 -4.63
C ILE A 32 15.10 4.11 -4.56
N MET A 33 14.25 3.08 -4.67
CA MET A 33 14.66 1.68 -4.55
C MET A 33 15.26 1.09 -5.83
N THR A 34 15.22 1.82 -6.94
CA THR A 34 15.89 1.40 -8.19
C THR A 34 17.40 1.51 -8.11
N ASP A 35 17.90 2.46 -7.30
CA ASP A 35 19.33 2.60 -7.02
C ASP A 35 19.73 1.72 -5.83
N LYS A 36 20.62 0.76 -6.08
CA LYS A 36 21.13 -0.16 -5.08
C LYS A 36 21.91 0.55 -3.97
N ALA A 37 22.47 1.73 -4.22
CA ALA A 37 23.18 2.52 -3.21
C ALA A 37 22.26 3.03 -2.09
N ASN A 38 20.94 3.10 -2.35
CA ASN A 38 19.95 3.51 -1.34
C ASN A 38 19.50 2.34 -0.43
N LEU A 39 19.95 1.11 -0.69
CA LEU A 39 19.53 -0.07 0.07
C LEU A 39 20.50 -0.37 1.22
N PRO A 40 20.01 -0.84 2.39
CA PRO A 40 18.60 -1.17 2.69
C PRO A 40 17.73 0.07 2.96
N VAL A 41 16.43 -0.03 2.65
CA VAL A 41 15.43 1.02 2.92
C VAL A 41 14.48 0.64 4.05
N LEU A 42 14.00 1.65 4.79
CA LEU A 42 12.90 1.54 5.73
C LEU A 42 11.69 2.32 5.20
N ILE A 43 10.57 1.64 5.00
CA ILE A 43 9.31 2.25 4.57
C ILE A 43 8.38 2.28 5.79
N HIS A 44 7.91 3.46 6.17
CA HIS A 44 6.97 3.62 7.27
C HIS A 44 5.92 4.69 6.97
N CYS A 45 4.84 4.65 7.73
CA CYS A 45 3.87 5.75 7.81
C CYS A 45 3.65 6.10 9.29
N GLN A 46 2.42 6.26 9.75
CA GLN A 46 2.14 6.51 11.17
C GLN A 46 2.13 5.21 11.98
N TYR A 47 1.32 4.25 11.57
CA TYR A 47 1.21 2.92 12.21
C TYR A 47 1.78 1.79 11.36
N GLY A 48 2.38 2.10 10.21
CA GLY A 48 2.99 1.09 9.34
C GLY A 48 2.01 0.14 8.64
N LYS A 49 0.68 0.37 8.70
CA LYS A 49 -0.32 -0.53 8.09
C LYS A 49 -0.83 -0.07 6.72
N ASP A 50 -1.31 1.18 6.60
CA ASP A 50 -2.10 1.57 5.43
C ASP A 50 -1.26 1.95 4.20
N ARG A 51 -0.65 3.13 4.22
CA ARG A 51 0.23 3.59 3.13
C ARG A 51 1.43 2.68 2.95
N THR A 52 1.98 2.20 4.06
CA THR A 52 3.06 1.21 4.05
C THR A 52 2.60 -0.08 3.38
N GLY A 53 1.46 -0.64 3.80
CA GLY A 53 0.92 -1.88 3.23
C GLY A 53 0.66 -1.78 1.74
N VAL A 54 0.16 -0.64 1.24
CA VAL A 54 -0.01 -0.42 -0.21
C VAL A 54 1.32 -0.42 -0.96
N ILE A 55 2.34 0.29 -0.46
CA ILE A 55 3.66 0.30 -1.11
C ILE A 55 4.30 -1.09 -1.07
N ILE A 56 4.20 -1.81 0.06
CA ILE A 56 4.71 -3.18 0.18
C ILE A 56 3.97 -4.12 -0.77
N ALA A 57 2.65 -4.04 -0.88
CA ALA A 57 1.86 -4.82 -1.83
C ALA A 57 2.31 -4.58 -3.28
N ILE A 58 2.61 -3.33 -3.65
CA ILE A 58 3.16 -2.99 -4.98
C ILE A 58 4.52 -3.65 -5.19
N ILE A 59 5.44 -3.57 -4.22
CA ILE A 59 6.78 -4.17 -4.31
C ILE A 59 6.70 -5.70 -4.43
N LEU A 60 5.87 -6.34 -3.60
CA LEU A 60 5.65 -7.79 -3.64
C LEU A 60 5.06 -8.23 -4.99
N SER A 61 4.12 -7.45 -5.53
CA SER A 61 3.58 -7.70 -6.87
C SER A 61 4.65 -7.58 -7.96
N ILE A 62 5.52 -6.55 -7.94
CA ILE A 62 6.69 -6.45 -8.84
C ILE A 62 7.62 -7.68 -8.70
N CYS A 63 7.77 -8.18 -7.48
CA CYS A 63 8.54 -9.39 -7.19
C CYS A 63 7.82 -10.69 -7.59
N GLY A 64 6.60 -10.61 -8.13
CA GLY A 64 5.84 -11.74 -8.64
C GLY A 64 5.22 -12.62 -7.55
N VAL A 65 5.00 -12.05 -6.37
CA VAL A 65 4.24 -12.69 -5.29
C VAL A 65 2.76 -12.65 -5.63
N ASP A 66 2.05 -13.74 -5.37
CA ASP A 66 0.61 -13.85 -5.65
C ASP A 66 -0.25 -13.03 -4.66
N ASP A 67 -1.45 -12.66 -5.10
CA ASP A 67 -2.36 -11.77 -4.37
C ASP A 67 -2.71 -12.30 -2.97
N GLU A 68 -2.91 -13.60 -2.79
CA GLU A 68 -3.27 -14.15 -1.47
C GLU A 68 -2.07 -14.12 -0.51
N THR A 69 -0.85 -14.36 -1.00
CA THR A 69 0.36 -14.17 -0.20
C THR A 69 0.55 -12.70 0.20
N ILE A 70 0.27 -11.75 -0.71
CA ILE A 70 0.30 -10.31 -0.40
C ILE A 70 -0.72 -9.97 0.69
N VAL A 71 -1.94 -10.49 0.61
CA VAL A 71 -2.98 -10.27 1.63
C VAL A 71 -2.57 -10.85 2.98
N GLN A 72 -1.94 -12.03 3.00
CA GLN A 72 -1.44 -12.66 4.23
C GLN A 72 -0.32 -11.84 4.87
N GLU A 73 0.65 -11.38 4.08
CA GLU A 73 1.74 -10.51 4.55
C GLU A 73 1.18 -9.24 5.18
N TYR A 74 0.30 -8.53 4.48
CA TYR A 74 -0.35 -7.34 4.99
C TYR A 74 -1.07 -7.60 6.32
N THR A 75 -1.79 -8.72 6.42
CA THR A 75 -2.56 -9.12 7.60
C THR A 75 -1.66 -9.36 8.83
N SER A 76 -0.42 -9.80 8.63
CA SER A 76 0.54 -10.03 9.73
C SER A 76 0.85 -8.76 10.54
N SER A 77 0.63 -7.57 9.95
CA SER A 77 0.74 -6.27 10.62
C SER A 77 -0.14 -6.16 11.88
N GLN A 78 -1.25 -6.90 11.94
CA GLN A 78 -2.19 -6.85 13.07
C GLN A 78 -1.53 -7.24 14.39
N GLU A 79 -0.61 -8.22 14.37
CA GLU A 79 0.10 -8.68 15.56
C GLU A 79 1.05 -7.60 16.08
N GLY A 80 1.80 -6.95 15.18
CA GLY A 80 2.71 -5.86 15.52
C GLY A 80 2.02 -4.65 16.17
N LEU A 81 0.73 -4.46 15.89
CA LEU A 81 -0.08 -3.36 16.43
C LEU A 81 -0.81 -3.70 17.73
N ALA A 82 -0.82 -4.96 18.16
CA ALA A 82 -1.63 -5.40 19.31
C ALA A 82 -1.35 -4.61 20.59
N SER A 83 -0.09 -4.27 20.85
CA SER A 83 0.34 -3.52 22.04
C SER A 83 -0.13 -2.05 22.07
N ILE A 84 -0.41 -1.47 20.90
CA ILE A 84 -0.81 -0.07 20.74
C ILE A 84 -2.24 0.09 20.20
N TYR A 85 -2.97 -1.01 19.99
CA TYR A 85 -4.28 -1.01 19.35
C TYR A 85 -5.26 -0.03 20.01
N SER A 86 -5.33 -0.02 21.35
CA SER A 86 -6.19 0.92 22.07
C SER A 86 -5.88 2.39 21.78
N SER A 87 -4.59 2.73 21.64
CA SER A 87 -4.16 4.09 21.29
C SER A 87 -4.55 4.45 19.86
N ILE A 88 -4.45 3.50 18.92
CA ILE A 88 -4.89 3.69 17.53
C ILE A 88 -6.41 3.95 17.51
N VAL A 89 -7.19 3.18 18.26
CA VAL A 89 -8.65 3.37 18.38
C VAL A 89 -8.98 4.76 18.93
N ASP A 90 -8.29 5.21 19.96
CA ASP A 90 -8.50 6.54 20.54
C ASP A 90 -8.16 7.65 19.54
N ASP A 91 -7.09 7.50 18.78
CA ASP A 91 -6.71 8.47 17.74
C ASP A 91 -7.71 8.47 16.58
N MET A 92 -8.21 7.31 16.14
CA MET A 92 -9.28 7.24 15.12
C MET A 92 -10.54 7.97 15.60
N LYS A 93 -10.97 7.74 16.85
CA LYS A 93 -12.12 8.43 17.44
C LYS A 93 -11.93 9.94 17.50
N ARG A 94 -10.74 10.42 17.88
CA ARG A 94 -10.41 11.87 17.91
C ARG A 94 -10.48 12.51 16.53
N LEU A 95 -10.12 11.76 15.48
CA LEU A 95 -10.18 12.21 14.09
C LEU A 95 -11.59 12.08 13.47
N GLY A 96 -12.57 11.56 14.22
CA GLY A 96 -13.93 11.34 13.73
C GLY A 96 -14.09 10.10 12.86
N PHE A 97 -13.13 9.18 12.90
CA PHE A 97 -13.20 7.89 12.22
C PHE A 97 -13.82 6.80 13.10
N THR A 98 -14.38 5.80 12.44
CA THR A 98 -14.86 4.58 13.11
C THR A 98 -13.69 3.69 13.52
N GLU A 99 -13.94 2.75 14.42
CA GLU A 99 -12.92 1.79 14.88
C GLU A 99 -12.38 0.89 13.75
N GLU A 100 -13.13 0.71 12.66
CA GLU A 100 -12.68 0.00 11.45
C GLU A 100 -11.31 0.49 10.98
N PHE A 101 -11.06 1.81 11.02
CA PHE A 101 -9.80 2.41 10.60
C PHE A 101 -8.60 2.06 11.50
N ALA A 102 -8.84 1.55 12.70
CA ALA A 102 -7.80 1.07 13.60
C ALA A 102 -7.37 -0.37 13.31
N THR A 103 -8.15 -1.11 12.52
CA THR A 103 -7.91 -2.54 12.24
C THR A 103 -7.05 -2.77 10.99
N VAL A 104 -6.50 -3.98 10.90
CA VAL A 104 -5.89 -4.53 9.69
C VAL A 104 -6.86 -5.57 9.13
N SER A 105 -7.65 -5.20 8.12
CA SER A 105 -8.64 -6.09 7.50
C SER A 105 -8.09 -6.73 6.22
N PRO A 106 -7.99 -8.09 6.14
CA PRO A 106 -7.55 -8.77 4.92
C PRO A 106 -8.40 -8.42 3.70
N ASP A 107 -9.70 -8.22 3.90
CA ASP A 107 -10.64 -7.87 2.84
C ASP A 107 -10.37 -6.49 2.26
N VAL A 108 -9.82 -5.55 3.03
CA VAL A 108 -9.43 -4.23 2.51
C VAL A 108 -8.31 -4.39 1.49
N MET A 109 -7.26 -5.15 1.81
CA MET A 109 -6.16 -5.39 0.86
C MET A 109 -6.65 -6.19 -0.35
N ARG A 110 -7.42 -7.27 -0.13
CA ARG A 110 -7.97 -8.09 -1.21
C ARG A 110 -8.83 -7.26 -2.19
N ASN A 111 -9.77 -6.48 -1.66
CA ASN A 111 -10.62 -5.63 -2.48
C ASN A 111 -9.84 -4.52 -3.19
N THR A 112 -8.75 -4.04 -2.59
CA THR A 112 -7.83 -3.08 -3.24
C THR A 112 -7.13 -3.72 -4.44
N LEU A 113 -6.60 -4.95 -4.30
CA LEU A 113 -5.97 -5.66 -5.42
C LEU A 113 -6.97 -5.98 -6.54
N ILE A 114 -8.20 -6.39 -6.19
CA ILE A 114 -9.30 -6.57 -7.14
C ILE A 114 -9.58 -5.27 -7.88
N TYR A 115 -9.73 -4.16 -7.16
CA TYR A 115 -9.96 -2.85 -7.75
C TYR A 115 -8.87 -2.45 -8.76
N VAL A 116 -7.59 -2.64 -8.38
CA VAL A 116 -6.47 -2.32 -9.27
C VAL A 116 -6.52 -3.16 -10.53
N LYS A 117 -6.81 -4.46 -10.40
CA LYS A 117 -6.94 -5.39 -11.52
C LYS A 117 -8.11 -5.03 -12.44
N GLU A 118 -9.27 -4.67 -11.89
CA GLU A 118 -10.45 -4.30 -12.67
C GLU A 118 -10.28 -2.96 -13.40
N LYS A 119 -9.64 -1.98 -12.76
CA LYS A 119 -9.49 -0.62 -13.30
C LYS A 119 -8.28 -0.48 -14.23
N TYR A 120 -7.15 -1.08 -13.88
CA TYR A 120 -5.87 -0.88 -14.57
C TYR A 120 -5.34 -2.14 -15.27
N GLY A 121 -5.94 -3.31 -15.04
CA GLY A 121 -5.50 -4.59 -15.60
C GLY A 121 -4.58 -5.37 -14.65
N SER A 122 -3.57 -4.70 -14.09
CA SER A 122 -2.67 -5.23 -13.07
C SER A 122 -1.95 -4.10 -12.33
N ILE A 123 -1.22 -4.41 -11.25
CA ILE A 123 -0.31 -3.43 -10.62
C ILE A 123 0.78 -3.01 -11.62
N GLN A 124 1.31 -3.92 -12.43
CA GLN A 124 2.34 -3.62 -13.41
C GLN A 124 1.84 -2.65 -14.49
N ASP A 125 0.61 -2.85 -14.96
CA ASP A 125 -0.05 -1.97 -15.94
C ASP A 125 -0.35 -0.59 -15.34
N TYR A 126 -0.81 -0.54 -14.07
CA TYR A 126 -0.93 0.71 -13.32
C TYR A 126 0.40 1.47 -13.27
N LEU A 127 1.48 0.78 -12.88
CA LEU A 127 2.82 1.37 -12.78
C LEU A 127 3.33 1.92 -14.12
N ILE A 128 3.10 1.20 -15.23
CA ILE A 128 3.39 1.70 -16.58
C ILE A 128 2.60 2.99 -16.85
N GLY A 129 1.31 3.02 -16.50
CA GLY A 129 0.44 4.17 -16.68
C GLY A 129 0.91 5.44 -15.96
N ILE A 130 1.59 5.30 -14.82
CA ILE A 130 2.10 6.42 -14.02
C ILE A 130 3.59 6.77 -14.31
N GLY A 131 4.21 6.13 -15.31
CA GLY A 131 5.59 6.42 -15.71
C GLY A 131 6.67 5.58 -15.01
N PHE A 132 6.28 4.52 -14.32
CA PHE A 132 7.17 3.51 -13.74
C PHE A 132 7.21 2.25 -14.64
N ASP A 133 7.97 2.36 -15.73
CA ASP A 133 8.02 1.35 -16.78
C ASP A 133 8.59 -0.01 -16.33
N LEU A 134 8.51 -1.00 -17.23
CA LEU A 134 8.97 -2.36 -16.97
C LEU A 134 10.47 -2.45 -16.66
N ASP A 135 11.30 -1.54 -17.14
CA ASP A 135 12.73 -1.58 -16.87
C ASP A 135 13.02 -1.11 -15.44
N LYS A 136 12.33 -0.07 -14.97
CA LYS A 136 12.36 0.32 -13.55
C LYS A 136 11.81 -0.79 -12.65
N GLN A 137 10.73 -1.47 -13.04
CA GLN A 137 10.18 -2.61 -12.29
C GLN A 137 11.18 -3.79 -12.21
N LYS A 138 11.90 -4.08 -13.29
CA LYS A 138 12.97 -5.10 -13.28
C LYS A 138 14.12 -4.74 -12.33
N LEU A 139 14.46 -3.45 -12.19
CA LEU A 139 15.48 -3.01 -11.24
C LEU A 139 15.06 -3.31 -9.80
N ILE A 140 13.81 -3.00 -9.43
CA ILE A 140 13.26 -3.39 -8.12
C ILE A 140 13.36 -4.89 -7.94
N ARG A 141 12.83 -5.69 -8.87
CA ARG A 141 12.87 -7.15 -8.78
C ARG A 141 14.30 -7.67 -8.59
N LYS A 142 15.27 -7.15 -9.35
CA LYS A 142 16.69 -7.53 -9.24
C LYS A 142 17.32 -7.12 -7.90
N ASN A 143 16.89 -5.99 -7.33
CA ASN A 143 17.45 -5.48 -6.09
C ASN A 143 16.93 -6.22 -4.85
N PHE A 144 15.72 -6.80 -4.92
CA PHE A 144 15.08 -7.50 -3.80
C PHE A 144 15.14 -9.04 -3.89
N LEU A 145 15.36 -9.61 -5.07
CA LEU A 145 15.55 -11.06 -5.24
C LEU A 145 17.05 -11.39 -5.30
N ILE A 146 17.43 -12.48 -4.61
CA ILE A 146 18.79 -13.04 -4.58
C ILE A 146 19.06 -13.86 -5.85
#